data_AF-A0A964IU41-F1
#
_entry.id   AF-A0A964IU41-F1
#
_cell.length_a   1.000
_cell.length_b   1.000
_cell.length_c   1.000
_cell.angle_alpha   90.00
_cell.angle_beta   90.00
_cell.angle_gamma   90.00
#
_symmetry.space_group_name_H-M   'P 1'
#
loop_
_entity.id
_entity.type
_entity.pdbx_description
1 polymer ?
#
loop_
_entity_poly.entity_id
_entity_poly.type
_entity_poly.pdbx_seq_one_letter_code
_entity_poly.pdbx_strand_id
1 'polypeptide(L)'
;MERLDASIRRQLLKDDQAIVGQVFELTSNNARAVQANTRHMALMLLDTAVKDRASRAAAFIEDLADAGLSKHVTQPVACAKGCSHCCTTYVSTSLPEIFLLARALRGKGSVTARIREAADRSKAMAQLQREIDRVICPILEDHACSEYLHRPVICRAVPSTSLPSCIRF
;
A
#
# COMPACT_ATOMS: atom_id res chain seq x y z
N MET A 1 -6.21 6.07 30.39
CA MET A 1 -6.47 4.78 29.70
C MET A 1 -5.70 3.71 30.47
N GLU A 2 -6.41 2.86 31.20
CA GLU A 2 -5.81 1.84 32.07
C GLU A 2 -5.09 0.78 31.21
N ARG A 3 -3.89 0.35 31.63
CA ARG A 3 -3.15 -0.69 30.90
C ARG A 3 -3.75 -2.04 31.23
N LEU A 4 -3.98 -2.87 30.20
CA LEU A 4 -4.42 -4.26 30.38
C LEU A 4 -3.44 -5.04 31.29
N ASP A 5 -4.00 -5.93 32.11
CA ASP A 5 -3.22 -6.89 32.89
C ASP A 5 -2.31 -7.73 31.98
N ALA A 6 -1.14 -8.12 32.50
CA ALA A 6 -0.11 -8.82 31.73
C ALA A 6 -0.57 -10.21 31.28
N SER A 7 -1.35 -10.92 32.10
CA SER A 7 -1.88 -12.25 31.76
C SER A 7 -2.95 -12.14 30.66
N ILE A 8 -3.84 -11.15 30.79
CA ILE A 8 -4.88 -10.85 29.78
C ILE A 8 -4.22 -10.48 28.46
N ARG A 9 -3.21 -9.60 28.48
CA ARG A 9 -2.45 -9.23 27.27
C ARG A 9 -1.81 -10.45 26.62
N ARG A 10 -1.18 -11.34 27.40
CA ARG A 10 -0.52 -12.54 26.86
C ARG A 10 -1.54 -13.47 26.19
N GLN A 11 -2.67 -13.71 26.84
CA GLN A 11 -3.74 -14.53 26.29
C GLN A 11 -4.31 -13.92 25.00
N LEU A 12 -4.60 -12.62 25.01
CA LEU A 12 -5.08 -11.90 23.82
C LEU A 12 -4.14 -12.07 22.62
N LEU A 13 -2.82 -11.90 22.83
CA LEU A 13 -1.82 -12.06 21.78
C LEU A 13 -1.69 -13.50 21.28
N LYS A 14 -1.90 -14.49 22.15
CA LYS A 14 -1.96 -15.90 21.75
C LYS A 14 -3.18 -16.15 20.85
N ASP A 15 -4.34 -15.64 21.23
CA ASP A 15 -5.58 -15.81 20.47
C ASP A 15 -5.50 -15.15 19.08
N ASP A 16 -4.77 -14.04 18.96
CA ASP A 16 -4.58 -13.37 17.67
C ASP A 16 -3.84 -14.20 16.63
N GLN A 17 -2.98 -15.12 17.07
CA GLN A 17 -2.14 -15.89 16.14
C GLN A 17 -2.99 -16.69 15.15
N ALA A 18 -4.21 -17.07 15.53
CA ALA A 18 -5.15 -17.77 14.65
C ALA A 18 -5.84 -16.84 13.63
N ILE A 19 -5.78 -15.52 13.80
CA ILE A 19 -6.56 -14.53 13.04
C ILE A 19 -5.64 -13.65 12.17
N VAL A 20 -4.45 -13.32 12.66
CA VAL A 20 -3.51 -12.43 11.98
C VAL A 20 -3.17 -12.95 10.58
N GLY A 21 -3.25 -12.07 9.58
CA GLY A 21 -2.96 -12.37 8.18
C GLY A 21 -4.04 -13.17 7.46
N GLN A 22 -5.07 -13.64 8.15
CA GLN A 22 -6.20 -14.32 7.52
C GLN A 22 -7.13 -13.29 6.87
N VAL A 23 -7.60 -13.59 5.66
CA VAL A 23 -8.61 -12.77 4.97
C VAL A 23 -9.91 -12.79 5.77
N PHE A 24 -10.46 -11.61 6.03
CA PHE A 24 -11.73 -11.42 6.74
C PHE A 24 -12.64 -10.46 5.97
N GLU A 25 -13.95 -10.60 6.16
CA GLU A 25 -14.93 -9.67 5.59
C GLU A 25 -15.02 -8.39 6.41
N LEU A 26 -15.01 -7.24 5.73
CA LEU A 26 -15.17 -5.93 6.36
C LEU A 26 -16.62 -5.59 6.72
N THR A 27 -17.59 -6.31 6.13
CA THR A 27 -19.03 -6.06 6.23
C THR A 27 -19.70 -6.78 7.40
N SER A 28 -19.07 -7.82 7.96
CA SER A 28 -19.55 -8.53 9.15
C SER A 28 -18.92 -7.96 10.43
N ASN A 29 -19.46 -8.28 11.61
CA ASN A 29 -19.00 -7.84 12.93
C ASN A 29 -17.61 -8.41 13.32
N ASN A 30 -16.63 -8.26 12.43
CA ASN A 30 -15.27 -8.80 12.51
C ASN A 30 -14.30 -7.78 13.13
N ALA A 31 -14.79 -6.94 14.03
CA ALA A 31 -13.95 -5.99 14.76
C ALA A 31 -12.73 -6.69 15.39
N ARG A 32 -12.88 -7.94 15.82
CA ARG A 32 -11.80 -8.77 16.36
C ARG A 32 -10.66 -9.00 15.37
N ALA A 33 -10.97 -9.22 14.08
CA ALA A 33 -9.97 -9.42 13.04
C ALA A 33 -9.22 -8.12 12.72
N VAL A 34 -9.95 -7.01 12.59
CA VAL A 34 -9.35 -5.69 12.41
C VAL A 34 -8.40 -5.36 13.58
N GLN A 35 -8.86 -5.57 14.81
CA GLN A 35 -8.06 -5.35 16.02
C GLN A 35 -6.83 -6.26 16.11
N ALA A 36 -6.96 -7.55 15.74
CA ALA A 36 -5.84 -8.50 15.75
C ALA A 36 -4.74 -8.08 14.77
N ASN A 37 -5.11 -7.82 13.51
CA ASN A 37 -4.18 -7.37 12.46
C ASN A 37 -3.56 -6.01 12.81
N THR A 38 -4.35 -5.06 13.34
CA THR A 38 -3.86 -3.74 13.75
C THR A 38 -2.83 -3.84 14.87
N ARG A 39 -3.09 -4.66 15.90
CA ARG A 39 -2.14 -4.86 16.99
C ARG A 39 -0.90 -5.61 16.55
N HIS A 40 -1.02 -6.57 15.63
CA HIS A 40 0.14 -7.24 15.04
C HIS A 40 1.06 -6.22 14.34
N MET A 41 0.50 -5.35 13.49
CA MET A 41 1.27 -4.28 12.84
C MET A 41 1.87 -3.31 13.86
N ALA A 42 1.10 -2.89 14.86
CA ALA A 42 1.58 -1.95 15.86
C ALA A 42 2.77 -2.53 16.63
N LEU A 43 2.70 -3.79 17.05
CA LEU A 43 3.81 -4.48 17.71
C LEU A 43 5.03 -4.60 16.79
N MET A 44 4.82 -4.92 15.51
CA MET A 44 5.90 -4.95 14.52
C MET A 44 6.56 -3.58 14.36
N LEU A 45 5.78 -2.51 14.21
CA LEU A 45 6.28 -1.13 14.06
C LEU A 45 7.02 -0.64 15.31
N LEU A 46 6.64 -1.12 16.49
CA LEU A 46 7.28 -0.79 17.77
C LEU A 46 8.53 -1.63 18.06
N ASP A 47 8.75 -2.75 17.37
CA ASP A 47 9.92 -3.60 17.57
C ASP A 47 11.18 -2.94 16.99
N THR A 48 11.88 -2.19 17.83
CA THR A 48 13.07 -1.45 17.41
C THR A 48 14.28 -2.33 17.04
N ALA A 49 14.27 -3.61 17.40
CA ALA A 49 15.33 -4.55 17.01
C ALA A 49 15.25 -4.91 15.51
N VAL A 50 14.06 -4.81 14.92
CA VAL A 50 13.83 -5.08 13.49
C VAL A 50 14.07 -3.82 12.67
N LYS A 51 15.18 -3.79 11.92
CA LYS A 51 15.61 -2.62 11.13
C LYS A 51 14.62 -2.24 10.02
N ASP A 52 14.00 -3.22 9.37
CA ASP A 52 13.06 -3.03 8.26
C ASP A 52 11.59 -3.17 8.69
N ARG A 53 11.29 -2.93 9.97
CA ARG A 53 9.94 -3.10 10.54
C ARG A 53 8.83 -2.34 9.81
N ALA A 54 9.13 -1.14 9.32
CA ALA A 54 8.16 -0.36 8.56
C ALA A 54 7.84 -1.02 7.21
N SER A 55 8.86 -1.48 6.49
CA SER A 55 8.69 -2.22 5.25
C SER A 55 7.93 -3.54 5.46
N ARG A 56 8.20 -4.26 6.56
CA ARG A 56 7.47 -5.49 6.89
C ARG A 56 6.00 -5.23 7.21
N ALA A 57 5.71 -4.15 7.95
CA ALA A 57 4.34 -3.78 8.28
C ALA A 57 3.55 -3.37 7.03
N ALA A 58 4.19 -2.69 6.08
CA ALA A 58 3.59 -2.40 4.78
C ALA A 58 3.33 -3.67 3.96
N ALA A 59 4.33 -4.54 3.84
CA ALA A 59 4.19 -5.80 3.10
C ALA A 59 3.04 -6.66 3.67
N PHE A 60 2.93 -6.73 5.00
CA PHE A 60 1.82 -7.42 5.67
C PHE A 60 0.44 -6.88 5.26
N ILE A 61 0.28 -5.56 5.19
CA ILE A 61 -0.98 -4.96 4.76
C ILE A 61 -1.22 -5.11 3.26
N GLU A 62 -0.18 -4.97 2.43
CA GLU A 62 -0.28 -5.20 0.99
C GLU A 62 -0.72 -6.64 0.69
N ASP A 63 -0.13 -7.63 1.36
CA ASP A 63 -0.49 -9.04 1.22
C ASP A 63 -1.93 -9.31 1.66
N LEU A 64 -2.33 -8.76 2.81
CA LEU A 64 -3.68 -8.90 3.33
C LEU A 64 -4.72 -8.22 2.42
N ALA A 65 -4.39 -7.04 1.88
CA ALA A 65 -5.23 -6.32 0.94
C ALA A 65 -5.37 -7.08 -0.38
N ASP A 66 -4.28 -7.59 -0.95
CA ASP A 66 -4.32 -8.36 -2.20
C ASP A 66 -5.11 -9.67 -2.02
N ALA A 67 -4.90 -10.39 -0.93
CA ALA A 67 -5.64 -11.61 -0.61
C ALA A 67 -7.13 -11.35 -0.34
N GLY A 68 -7.46 -10.21 0.27
CA GLY A 68 -8.84 -9.79 0.49
C GLY A 68 -9.55 -9.34 -0.78
N LEU A 69 -8.96 -8.41 -1.52
CA LEU A 69 -9.54 -7.79 -2.71
C LEU A 69 -9.74 -8.80 -3.85
N SER A 70 -8.79 -9.72 -4.05
CA SER A 70 -8.86 -10.71 -5.12
C SER A 70 -10.11 -11.60 -5.05
N LYS A 71 -10.64 -11.87 -3.85
CA LYS A 71 -11.89 -12.63 -3.66
C LYS A 71 -13.15 -11.87 -4.09
N HIS A 72 -13.05 -10.55 -4.23
CA HIS A 72 -14.17 -9.68 -4.58
C HIS A 72 -14.12 -9.18 -6.03
N VAL A 73 -13.12 -9.58 -6.82
CA VAL A 73 -13.06 -9.27 -8.25
C VAL A 73 -14.01 -10.21 -8.99
N THR A 74 -15.21 -9.72 -9.30
CA THR A 74 -16.28 -10.50 -9.94
C THR A 74 -16.42 -10.24 -11.44
N GLN A 75 -15.69 -9.27 -11.98
CA GLN A 75 -15.75 -8.88 -13.39
C GLN A 75 -14.34 -8.82 -14.00
N PRO A 76 -14.21 -8.97 -15.33
CA PRO A 76 -12.94 -8.77 -16.02
C PRO A 76 -12.36 -7.37 -15.73
N VAL A 77 -11.09 -7.34 -15.34
CA VAL A 77 -10.34 -6.11 -15.13
C VAL A 77 -9.71 -5.69 -16.47
N ALA A 78 -9.87 -4.41 -16.84
CA ALA A 78 -9.32 -3.84 -18.07
C ALA A 78 -7.84 -3.43 -17.91
N CYS A 79 -7.34 -3.33 -16.67
CA CYS A 79 -5.93 -3.06 -16.39
C CYS A 79 -5.05 -4.23 -16.85
N ALA A 80 -3.99 -3.92 -17.59
CA ALA A 80 -2.97 -4.86 -18.00
C ALA A 80 -1.59 -4.20 -17.92
N LYS A 81 -0.52 -5.00 -17.98
CA LYS A 81 0.85 -4.47 -18.09
C LYS A 81 0.94 -3.52 -19.30
N GLY A 82 1.50 -2.34 -19.09
CA GLY A 82 1.56 -1.29 -20.11
C GLY A 82 0.39 -0.28 -20.07
N CYS A 83 -0.63 -0.50 -19.24
CA CYS A 83 -1.65 0.53 -18.99
C CYS A 83 -1.15 1.53 -17.94
N SER A 84 -0.96 2.80 -18.35
CA SER A 84 -0.40 3.86 -17.50
C SER A 84 -1.37 5.01 -17.19
N HIS A 85 -2.67 4.87 -17.48
CA HIS A 85 -3.64 5.97 -17.34
C HIS A 85 -3.75 6.50 -15.90
N CYS A 86 -3.90 5.60 -14.91
CA CYS A 86 -3.97 6.01 -13.50
C CYS A 86 -2.62 6.46 -12.91
N CYS A 87 -1.50 6.26 -13.63
CA CYS A 87 -0.18 6.64 -13.15
C CYS A 87 0.11 8.14 -13.26
N THR A 88 -0.88 8.93 -13.66
CA THR A 88 -0.86 10.40 -13.62
C THR A 88 -1.74 10.95 -12.47
N THR A 89 -2.49 10.07 -11.80
CA THR A 89 -3.33 10.43 -10.66
C THR A 89 -2.47 10.68 -9.43
N TYR A 90 -2.73 11.79 -8.75
CA TYR A 90 -2.15 12.04 -7.44
C TYR A 90 -2.72 11.02 -6.43
N VAL A 91 -1.83 10.34 -5.71
CA VAL A 91 -2.19 9.41 -4.64
C VAL A 91 -1.35 9.69 -3.40
N SER A 92 -1.96 9.52 -2.23
CA SER A 92 -1.25 9.55 -0.95
C SER A 92 -0.86 8.13 -0.55
N THR A 93 0.34 7.97 -0.02
CA THR A 93 0.90 6.68 0.39
C THR A 93 1.47 6.80 1.80
N SER A 94 1.32 5.75 2.62
CA SER A 94 1.83 5.77 3.98
C SER A 94 3.36 5.67 4.03
N LEU A 95 3.98 6.20 5.09
CA LEU A 95 5.45 6.10 5.28
C LEU A 95 5.97 4.65 5.24
N PRO A 96 5.30 3.65 5.88
CA PRO A 96 5.69 2.24 5.74
C PRO A 96 5.78 1.76 4.28
N GLU A 97 4.78 2.06 3.46
CA GLU A 97 4.76 1.70 2.03
C GLU A 97 5.88 2.42 1.27
N ILE A 98 6.12 3.71 1.56
CA ILE A 98 7.26 4.46 0.98
C ILE A 98 8.59 3.78 1.34
N PHE A 99 8.79 3.33 2.57
CA PHE A 99 10.02 2.63 2.96
C PHE A 99 10.15 1.27 2.27
N LEU A 100 9.06 0.51 2.11
CA LEU A 100 9.06 -0.74 1.35
C LEU A 100 9.45 -0.50 -0.12
N LEU A 101 8.80 0.46 -0.78
CA LEU A 101 9.08 0.83 -2.16
C LEU A 101 10.53 1.34 -2.33
N ALA A 102 10.99 2.23 -1.45
CA ALA A 102 12.35 2.75 -1.48
C ALA A 102 13.42 1.64 -1.31
N ARG A 103 13.12 0.60 -0.52
CA ARG A 103 13.98 -0.57 -0.39
C ARG A 103 14.03 -1.36 -1.70
N ALA A 104 12.89 -1.58 -2.35
CA ALA A 104 12.82 -2.32 -3.62
C ALA A 104 13.48 -1.56 -4.79
N LEU A 105 13.50 -0.23 -4.73
CA LEU A 105 14.13 0.63 -5.73
C LEU A 105 15.63 0.88 -5.49
N ARG A 106 16.19 0.38 -4.39
CA ARG A 106 17.61 0.59 -4.05
C ARG A 106 18.50 0.02 -5.16
N GLY A 107 19.42 0.84 -5.65
CA GLY A 107 20.33 0.48 -6.75
C GLY A 107 19.76 0.75 -8.16
N LYS A 108 18.47 1.12 -8.30
CA LYS A 108 17.88 1.55 -9.58
C LYS A 108 18.13 3.04 -9.82
N GLY A 109 19.35 3.38 -10.27
CA GLY A 109 19.85 4.76 -10.35
C GLY A 109 19.01 5.71 -11.21
N SER A 110 18.62 5.26 -12.41
CA SER A 110 17.78 6.05 -13.33
C SER A 110 16.41 6.37 -12.74
N VAL A 111 15.72 5.39 -12.16
CA VAL A 111 14.44 5.57 -11.46
C VAL A 111 14.59 6.52 -10.27
N THR A 112 15.64 6.33 -9.47
CA THR A 112 15.90 7.18 -8.29
C THR A 112 16.14 8.65 -8.67
N ALA A 113 16.83 8.91 -9.78
CA ALA A 113 17.03 10.26 -10.30
C ALA A 113 15.70 10.92 -10.69
N ARG A 114 14.84 10.20 -11.41
CA ARG A 114 13.51 10.68 -11.80
C ARG A 114 12.60 10.94 -10.61
N ILE A 115 12.66 10.11 -9.56
CA ILE A 115 11.92 10.36 -8.30
C ILE A 115 12.37 11.68 -7.66
N ARG A 116 13.68 11.92 -7.56
CA ARG A 116 14.21 13.16 -6.97
C ARG A 116 13.76 14.38 -7.76
N GLU A 117 13.86 14.32 -9.09
CA GLU A 117 13.42 15.39 -9.98
C GLU A 117 11.92 15.68 -9.81
N ALA A 118 11.08 14.64 -9.77
CA ALA A 118 9.64 14.78 -9.52
C ALA A 118 9.35 15.37 -8.13
N ALA A 119 10.10 14.96 -7.10
CA ALA A 119 9.97 15.51 -5.75
C ALA A 119 10.38 16.99 -5.70
N ASP A 120 11.47 17.38 -6.36
CA ASP A 120 11.92 18.77 -6.39
C ASP A 120 10.92 19.70 -7.09
N ARG A 121 10.27 19.22 -8.17
CA ARG A 121 9.20 19.96 -8.84
C ARG A 121 7.93 20.09 -7.99
N SER A 122 7.58 19.06 -7.23
CA SER A 122 6.27 18.97 -6.58
C SER A 122 6.24 19.32 -5.08
N LYS A 123 7.37 19.31 -4.38
CA LYS A 123 7.40 19.45 -2.90
C LYS A 123 6.73 20.72 -2.37
N ALA A 124 6.79 21.82 -3.11
CA ALA A 124 6.17 23.10 -2.75
C ALA A 124 4.77 23.31 -3.36
N MET A 125 4.32 22.41 -4.24
CA MET A 125 3.00 22.50 -4.86
C MET A 125 1.91 22.10 -3.88
N ALA A 126 0.82 22.86 -3.86
CA ALA A 126 -0.42 22.48 -3.19
C ALA A 126 -0.99 21.19 -3.80
N GLN A 127 -1.72 20.40 -3.00
CA GLN A 127 -2.26 19.12 -3.45
C GLN A 127 -3.13 19.26 -4.72
N LEU A 128 -4.03 20.24 -4.75
CA LEU A 128 -4.89 20.49 -5.91
C LEU A 128 -4.08 20.75 -7.18
N GLN A 129 -2.97 21.49 -7.08
CA GLN A 129 -2.11 21.73 -8.24
C GLN A 129 -1.47 20.44 -8.75
N ARG A 130 -1.05 19.53 -7.86
CA ARG A 130 -0.50 18.23 -8.24
C ARG A 130 -1.55 17.36 -8.95
N GLU A 131 -2.80 17.43 -8.50
CA GLU A 131 -3.94 16.74 -9.14
C GLU A 131 -4.24 17.30 -10.54
N ILE A 132 -4.11 18.62 -10.73
CA ILE A 132 -4.30 19.29 -12.02
C ILE A 132 -3.14 19.00 -12.98
N ASP A 133 -1.89 19.09 -12.50
CA ASP A 133 -0.68 18.93 -13.32
C ASP A 133 -0.49 17.50 -13.84
N ARG A 134 -1.07 16.51 -13.16
CA ARG A 134 -1.09 15.10 -13.58
C ARG A 134 0.30 14.57 -13.94
N VAL A 135 1.28 14.93 -13.11
CA VAL A 135 2.67 14.53 -13.30
C VAL A 135 2.73 13.00 -13.35
N ILE A 136 3.30 12.48 -14.45
CA ILE A 136 3.46 11.04 -14.63
C ILE A 136 4.33 10.45 -13.52
N CYS A 137 3.91 9.29 -13.00
CA CYS A 137 4.60 8.61 -11.93
C CYS A 137 6.07 8.34 -12.31
N PRO A 138 7.04 8.80 -11.49
CA PRO A 138 8.46 8.77 -11.86
C PRO A 138 9.07 7.36 -11.90
N ILE A 139 8.34 6.34 -11.46
CA ILE A 139 8.77 4.93 -11.46
C ILE A 139 8.24 4.14 -12.66
N LEU A 140 7.58 4.78 -13.64
CA LEU A 140 7.18 4.10 -14.87
C LEU A 140 8.37 3.85 -15.80
N GLU A 141 8.41 2.70 -16.46
CA GLU A 141 9.33 2.35 -17.55
C GLU A 141 8.51 1.68 -18.65
N ASP A 142 8.56 2.21 -19.87
CA ASP A 142 7.79 1.73 -21.02
C ASP A 142 6.29 1.51 -20.72
N HIS A 143 5.67 2.52 -20.09
CA HIS A 143 4.27 2.50 -19.64
C HIS A 143 3.92 1.41 -18.60
N ALA A 144 4.91 0.74 -18.01
CA ALA A 144 4.75 -0.24 -16.95
C ALA A 144 5.40 0.25 -15.65
N CYS A 145 4.84 -0.12 -14.49
CA CYS A 145 5.49 0.15 -13.22
C CYS A 145 6.79 -0.67 -13.11
N SER A 146 7.94 0.01 -12.90
CA SER A 146 9.24 -0.66 -12.72
C SER A 146 9.35 -1.41 -11.38
N GLU A 147 8.34 -1.28 -10.51
CA GLU A 147 8.23 -1.95 -9.22
C GLU A 147 6.76 -2.31 -8.91
N TYR A 148 6.18 -3.16 -9.74
CA TYR A 148 4.76 -3.53 -9.65
C TYR A 148 4.41 -4.27 -8.35
N LEU A 149 5.33 -5.09 -7.82
CA LEU A 149 5.07 -5.96 -6.67
C LEU A 149 5.04 -5.23 -5.33
N HIS A 150 5.57 -4.01 -5.24
CA HIS A 150 5.56 -3.18 -4.03
C HIS A 150 4.84 -1.84 -4.28
N ARG A 151 3.84 -1.85 -5.16
CA ARG A 151 2.99 -0.68 -5.41
C ARG A 151 2.14 -0.39 -4.16
N PRO A 152 1.93 0.87 -3.79
CA PRO A 152 1.07 1.22 -2.65
C PRO A 152 -0.34 0.62 -2.76
N VAL A 153 -0.99 0.32 -1.63
CA VAL A 153 -2.35 -0.23 -1.55
C VAL A 153 -3.34 0.60 -2.37
N ILE A 154 -3.24 1.93 -2.33
CA ILE A 154 -4.11 2.81 -3.12
C ILE A 154 -3.96 2.56 -4.63
N CYS A 155 -2.76 2.23 -5.12
CA CYS A 155 -2.51 1.85 -6.51
C CYS A 155 -3.00 0.43 -6.84
N ARG A 156 -3.18 -0.44 -5.82
CA ARG A 156 -3.71 -1.82 -5.97
C ARG A 156 -5.23 -1.85 -5.98
N ALA A 157 -5.85 -1.02 -5.14
CA ALA A 157 -7.26 -1.07 -4.81
C ALA A 157 -8.19 -0.35 -5.81
N VAL A 158 -7.63 0.27 -6.85
CA VAL A 158 -8.38 1.01 -7.88
C VAL A 158 -8.26 0.43 -9.29
N PRO A 159 -8.41 -0.91 -9.50
CA PRO A 159 -8.46 -1.46 -10.84
C PRO A 159 -9.73 -0.96 -11.55
N SER A 160 -9.64 -0.74 -12.86
CA SER A 160 -10.79 -0.39 -13.69
C SER A 160 -11.26 -1.60 -14.49
N THR A 161 -12.58 -1.72 -14.65
CA THR A 161 -13.23 -2.67 -15.57
C THR A 161 -13.44 -2.09 -16.97
N SER A 162 -13.08 -0.82 -17.20
CA SER A 162 -13.32 -0.10 -18.47
C SER A 162 -12.13 0.79 -18.84
N LEU A 163 -11.38 0.39 -19.88
CA LEU A 163 -10.34 1.22 -20.48
C LEU A 163 -10.88 2.55 -21.04
N PRO A 164 -12.03 2.59 -21.77
CA PRO A 164 -12.60 3.86 -22.24
C PRO A 164 -12.88 4.84 -21.11
N SER A 165 -13.29 4.37 -19.93
CA SER A 165 -13.48 5.24 -18.76
C SER A 165 -12.17 5.83 -18.25
N CYS A 166 -11.07 5.08 -18.32
CA CYS A 166 -9.74 5.55 -17.91
C CYS A 166 -9.16 6.58 -18.88
N ILE A 167 -9.49 6.50 -20.18
CA ILE A 167 -8.99 7.43 -21.20
C ILE A 167 -9.67 8.79 -21.11
N ARG A 168 -10.95 8.82 -20.70
CA ARG A 168 -11.75 10.06 -20.60
C ARG A 168 -11.33 10.96 -19.44
N PHE A 169 -10.71 10.37 -18.42
CA PHE A 169 -10.20 11.08 -17.25
C PHE A 169 -8.75 11.42 -17.45
#